data_AF-A0A1F2SMY9-F1
#
_entry.id   AF-A0A1F2SMY9-F1
#
_cell.length_a   1.000
_cell.length_b   1.000
_cell.length_c   1.000
_cell.angle_alpha   90.00
_cell.angle_beta   90.00
_cell.angle_gamma   90.00
#
_symmetry.space_group_name_H-M   'P 1'
#
loop_
_entity.id
_entity.type
_entity.pdbx_description
1 polymer ?
#
loop_
_entity_poly.entity_id
_entity_poly.type
_entity_poly.pdbx_seq_one_letter_code
_entity_poly.pdbx_strand_id
1 'polypeptide(L)' 'MRLDEVEAEALRLEPAARARLVTKLLASLEALTDEENLRLWAEEAERRDDAWEAGGQTGHPAEEVFREARARLK' A
#
# COMPACT_ATOMS: atom_id res chain seq x y z
N MET A 1 2.25 -6.10 22.63
CA MET A 1 2.51 -6.96 21.46
C MET A 1 3.01 -6.04 20.35
N ARG A 2 4.19 -6.31 19.81
CA ARG A 2 4.82 -5.47 18.76
C ARG A 2 4.30 -5.90 17.39
N LEU A 3 4.25 -4.99 16.41
CA LEU A 3 3.75 -5.31 15.06
C LEU A 3 4.49 -6.50 14.45
N ASP A 4 5.83 -6.52 14.52
CA ASP A 4 6.66 -7.62 14.01
C ASP A 4 6.30 -8.99 14.61
N GLU A 5 5.85 -9.02 15.87
CA GLU A 5 5.44 -10.26 16.54
C GLU A 5 4.11 -10.75 15.95
N VAL A 6 3.17 -9.84 15.72
CA VAL A 6 1.88 -10.16 15.08
C VAL A 6 2.08 -10.66 13.67
N GLU A 7 2.94 -10.01 12.89
CA GLU A 7 3.27 -10.41 11.53
C GLU A 7 3.90 -11.80 11.51
N ALA A 8 4.87 -12.07 12.38
CA ALA A 8 5.52 -13.37 12.49
C ALA A 8 4.52 -14.50 12.81
N GLU A 9 3.60 -14.28 13.77
CA GLU A 9 2.57 -15.27 14.09
C GLU A 9 1.54 -15.42 12.95
N ALA A 10 1.12 -14.33 12.31
CA ALA A 10 0.19 -14.37 11.18
C ALA A 10 0.77 -15.13 9.98
N LEU A 11 2.08 -15.02 9.75
CA LEU A 11 2.77 -15.75 8.68
C LEU A 11 2.91 -17.25 8.97
N ARG A 12 2.82 -17.69 10.23
CA ARG A 12 2.79 -19.11 10.62
C ARG A 12 1.43 -19.78 10.38
N LEU A 13 0.38 -19.02 10.11
CA LEU A 13 -0.94 -19.57 9.80
C LEU A 13 -0.93 -20.28 8.44
N GLU A 14 -1.68 -21.38 8.36
CA GLU A 14 -2.00 -22.02 7.09
C GLU A 14 -2.67 -21.02 6.11
N PRO A 15 -2.45 -21.17 4.79
CA PRO A 15 -2.92 -20.19 3.80
C PRO A 15 -4.40 -19.79 3.94
N ALA A 16 -5.28 -20.76 4.23
CA ALA A 16 -6.71 -20.50 4.42
C ALA A 16 -7.02 -19.66 5.67
N ALA A 17 -6.30 -19.88 6.77
CA ALA A 17 -6.47 -19.10 7.99
C ALA A 17 -5.91 -17.68 7.84
N ARG A 18 -4.76 -17.56 7.15
CA ARG A 18 -4.19 -16.25 6.80
C ARG A 18 -5.12 -15.44 5.90
N ALA A 19 -5.71 -16.07 4.88
CA ALA A 19 -6.70 -15.41 4.02
C ALA A 19 -7.91 -14.89 4.81
N ARG A 20 -8.46 -15.70 5.72
CA ARG A 20 -9.54 -15.28 6.61
C ARG A 20 -9.15 -14.11 7.53
N LEU A 21 -7.93 -14.11 8.05
CA LEU A 21 -7.42 -13.01 8.87
C LEU A 21 -7.31 -11.72 8.04
N VAL A 22 -6.74 -11.79 6.84
CA VAL A 22 -6.64 -10.66 5.91
C VAL A 22 -8.01 -10.07 5.59
N THR A 23 -9.02 -10.90 5.32
CA THR A 23 -10.40 -10.42 5.09
C THR A 23 -10.95 -9.62 6.26
N LYS A 24 -10.73 -10.09 7.51
CA LYS A 24 -11.20 -9.38 8.71
C LYS A 24 -10.46 -8.06 8.93
N LEU A 25 -9.14 -8.07 8.72
CA LEU A 25 -8.33 -6.87 8.85
C LEU A 25 -8.74 -5.83 7.80
N LEU A 26 -8.93 -6.25 6.54
CA LEU A 26 -9.41 -5.36 5.48
C LEU A 26 -10.78 -4.77 5.81
N ALA A 27 -11.75 -5.59 6.23
CA ALA A 27 -13.07 -5.10 6.63
C ALA A 27 -13.01 -4.09 7.80
N SER A 28 -12.03 -4.23 8.70
CA SER A 28 -11.85 -3.25 9.78
C SER A 28 -11.33 -1.90 9.29
N LEU A 29 -10.58 -1.88 8.18
CA LEU A 29 -10.12 -0.64 7.55
C LEU A 29 -11.23 0.03 6.73
N GLU A 30 -12.15 -0.76 6.17
CA GLU A 30 -13.33 -0.23 5.45
C GLU A 30 -14.34 0.45 6.39
N ALA A 31 -14.29 0.15 7.69
CA ALA A 31 -15.16 0.73 8.70
C ALA A 31 -14.64 2.06 9.30
N LEU A 32 -13.50 2.57 8.82
CA LEU A 32 -12.92 3.82 9.28
C LEU A 32 -13.81 5.01 8.89
N THR A 33 -13.81 6.05 9.72
CA THR A 33 -14.43 7.33 9.37
C THR A 33 -13.66 8.01 8.23
N ASP A 34 -14.31 8.90 7.49
CA ASP A 34 -13.66 9.68 6.43
C ASP A 34 -12.45 10.48 6.95
N GLU A 35 -12.53 10.99 8.17
CA GLU A 35 -11.44 11.72 8.83
C GLU A 35 -10.23 10.82 9.13
N GLU A 36 -10.47 9.62 9.67
CA GLU A 36 -9.42 8.65 9.94
C GLU A 36 -8.77 8.14 8.65
N ASN A 37 -9.59 7.88 7.62
CA ASN A 37 -9.11 7.50 6.30
C ASN A 37 -8.23 8.61 5.70
N LEU A 38 -8.70 9.86 5.73
CA LEU A 38 -7.93 10.99 5.20
C LEU A 38 -6.59 11.13 5.91
N ARG A 39 -6.57 11.01 7.24
CA ARG A 39 -5.33 11.07 8.03
C ARG A 39 -4.35 9.97 7.60
N LEU A 40 -4.81 8.72 7.54
CA LEU A 40 -3.94 7.58 7.17
C LEU A 40 -3.40 7.71 5.73
N TRP A 41 -4.21 8.21 4.80
CA TRP A 41 -3.75 8.48 3.42
C TRP A 41 -2.74 9.61 3.34
N ALA A 42 -2.90 10.67 4.16
CA ALA A 42 -1.92 11.76 4.23
C ALA A 42 -0.57 11.27 4.77
N GLU A 43 -0.59 10.50 5.88
CA GLU A 43 0.61 9.88 6.44
C GLU A 43 1.30 8.94 5.43
N GLU A 44 0.53 8.15 4.68
CA GLU A 44 1.06 7.27 3.65
C GLU A 44 1.67 8.04 2.46
N ALA A 45 1.05 9.15 2.06
CA ALA A 45 1.55 10.01 1.00
C ALA A 45 2.90 10.61 1.39
N GLU A 46 3.02 11.16 2.61
CA GLU A 46 4.28 11.70 3.15
C GLU A 46 5.36 10.61 3.21
N ARG A 47 5.04 9.43 3.76
CA ARG A 47 5.99 8.31 3.82
C ARG A 47 6.53 7.91 2.44
N ARG A 48 5.66 7.91 1.41
CA ARG A 48 6.05 7.56 0.04
C ARG A 48 6.87 8.65 -0.62
N ASP A 49 6.56 9.92 -0.37
CA ASP A 49 7.33 11.06 -0.84
C ASP A 49 8.76 11.03 -0.27
N ASP A 50 8.87 10.82 1.06
CA ASP A 50 10.17 10.64 1.72
C ASP A 50 10.98 9.48 1.15
N ALA A 51 10.32 8.33 0.91
CA ALA A 51 10.97 7.16 0.33
C ALA A 51 11.39 7.37 -1.13
N TRP A 52 10.63 8.16 -1.89
CA TRP A 52 10.95 8.54 -3.25
C TRP A 52 12.21 9.41 -3.30
N GLU A 53 12.25 10.46 -2.47
CA GLU A 53 13.40 11.35 -2.33
C GLU A 53 14.65 10.60 -1.85
N ALA A 54 14.51 9.72 -0.84
CA ALA A 54 15.62 8.93 -0.31
C ALA A 54 16.14 7.85 -1.29
N GLY A 55 15.26 7.30 -2.12
CA GLY A 55 15.58 6.22 -3.05
C GLY A 55 16.39 6.65 -4.26
N GLY A 56 16.57 7.95 -4.49
CA GLY A 56 17.29 8.50 -5.66
C GLY A 56 16.65 8.08 -7.00
N GLN A 57 15.38 7.68 -6.98
CA GLN A 57 14.66 7.24 -8.15
C GLN A 57 14.29 8.47 -8.98
N THR A 58 14.65 8.47 -10.26
CA THR A 58 14.25 9.53 -11.18
C THR A 58 12.94 9.15 -11.84
N GLY A 59 12.01 10.10 -11.89
CA GLY A 59 10.77 9.93 -12.64
C GLY A 59 11.05 9.71 -14.13
N HIS A 60 10.13 9.03 -14.82
CA HIS A 60 10.17 8.94 -16.27
C HIS A 60 9.70 10.26 -16.90
N PRO A 61 10.31 10.71 -18.01
CA PRO A 61 9.82 11.85 -18.76
C PRO A 61 8.35 11.65 -19.18
N ALA A 62 7.51 12.66 -18.95
CA ALA A 62 6.08 12.56 -19.21
C ALA A 62 5.77 12.16 -20.68
N GLU A 63 6.55 12.66 -21.64
CA GLU A 63 6.39 12.34 -23.06
C GLU A 63 6.56 10.83 -23.35
N GLU A 64 7.56 10.20 -22.72
CA GLU A 64 7.82 8.76 -22.86
C GLU A 64 6.67 7.94 -22.27
N VAL A 65 6.21 8.31 -21.08
CA VAL A 65 5.07 7.66 -20.41
C VAL A 65 3.82 7.71 -21.28
N PHE A 66 3.48 8.89 -21.83
CA PHE A 66 2.30 9.03 -22.68
C PHE A 66 2.43 8.28 -24.01
N ARG A 67 3.62 8.25 -24.61
CA ARG A 67 3.89 7.50 -25.83
C ARG A 67 3.66 6.00 -25.60
N GLU A 68 4.21 5.45 -24.53
CA GLU A 68 4.04 4.03 -24.17
C GLU A 68 2.59 3.67 -23.87
N ALA A 69 1.90 4.49 -23.07
CA ALA A 69 0.50 4.25 -22.71
C ALA A 69 -0.40 4.17 -23.95
N ARG A 70 -0.22 5.09 -24.92
CA ARG A 70 -0.97 5.08 -26.19
C ARG A 70 -0.64 3.88 -27.07
N ALA A 71 0.61 3.42 -27.07
CA ALA A 71 1.00 2.25 -27.85
C ALA A 71 0.32 0.96 -27.37
N ARG A 72 0.03 0.84 -26.06
CA ARG A 72 -0.65 -0.31 -25.45
C ARG A 72 -2.17 -0.35 -25.67
N LEU A 73 -2.77 0.73 -26.18
CA LEU A 73 -4.20 0.81 -26.48
C LEU A 73 -4.55 0.36 -27.92
N LYS A 74 -3.55 -0.03 -28.72
CA LYS A 74 -3.72 -0.59 -30.06
C LYS A 74 -3.72 -2.12 -30.02
#